data_AF-A0A377Z4G3-F1
#
_entry.id   AF-A0A377Z4G3-F1
#
_cell.length_a   1.000
_cell.length_b   1.000
_cell.length_c   1.000
_cell.angle_alpha   90.00
_cell.angle_beta   90.00
_cell.angle_gamma   90.00
#
_symmetry.space_group_name_H-M   'P 1'
#
loop_
_entity.id
_entity.type
_entity.pdbx_description
1 polymer ?
#
loop_
_entity_poly.entity_id
_entity_poly.type
_entity_poly.pdbx_seq_one_letter_code
_entity_poly.pdbx_strand_id
1 'polypeptide(L)'
;MQAAIAQDAGRDRLAMNFERAAELTAVPDDRILEIYNALRPYRSTQAELLAIADDLEHRYQARLCAAFVREAAGLYIERKKLKGDD
;
A
#
# COMPACT_ATOMS: atom_id res chain seq x y z
N MET A 1 -3.46 18.17 7.86
CA MET A 1 -2.63 19.33 8.26
C MET A 1 -1.24 19.30 7.60
N GLN A 2 -0.44 18.23 7.70
CA GLN A 2 0.90 18.20 7.08
C GLN A 2 0.91 17.97 5.56
N ALA A 3 -0.02 17.18 5.02
CA ALA A 3 -0.14 17.00 3.57
C ALA A 3 -0.45 18.32 2.83
N ALA A 4 -1.39 19.12 3.34
CA ALA A 4 -1.70 20.44 2.81
C ALA A 4 -0.49 21.41 2.85
N ILE A 5 0.29 21.40 3.93
CA ILE A 5 1.53 22.20 4.03
C ILE A 5 2.55 21.74 2.98
N ALA A 6 2.71 20.42 2.78
CA ALA A 6 3.60 19.90 1.76
C ALA A 6 3.15 20.31 0.35
N GLN A 7 1.85 20.32 0.09
CA GLN A 7 1.28 20.77 -1.19
C GLN A 7 1.51 22.27 -1.42
N ASP A 8 1.26 23.11 -0.42
CA ASP A 8 1.51 24.56 -0.49
C ASP A 8 3.00 24.88 -0.73
N ALA A 9 3.89 24.07 -0.16
CA ALA A 9 5.33 24.16 -0.40
C ALA A 9 5.80 23.56 -1.76
N GLY A 10 4.88 23.18 -2.66
CA GLY A 10 5.19 22.60 -3.97
C GLY A 10 5.74 21.17 -3.91
N ARG A 11 5.45 20.41 -2.85
CA ARG A 11 5.96 19.05 -2.61
C ARG A 11 4.85 17.99 -2.72
N ASP A 12 4.21 17.90 -3.89
CA ASP A 12 3.03 17.03 -4.10
C ASP A 12 3.27 15.55 -3.76
N ARG A 13 4.45 15.02 -4.08
CA ARG A 13 4.79 13.61 -3.76
C ARG A 13 4.90 13.37 -2.25
N LEU A 14 5.37 14.38 -1.51
CA LEU A 14 5.42 14.33 -0.06
C LEU A 14 4.01 14.43 0.54
N ALA A 15 3.17 15.31 -0.03
CA ALA A 15 1.76 15.40 0.36
C ALA A 15 1.05 14.04 0.18
N MET A 16 1.19 13.41 -0.99
CA MET A 16 0.65 12.07 -1.26
C MET A 16 1.18 11.01 -0.28
N ASN A 17 2.46 11.09 0.10
CA ASN A 17 3.02 10.20 1.11
C ASN A 17 2.36 10.41 2.48
N PHE A 18 2.14 11.66 2.89
CA PHE A 18 1.45 11.97 4.14
C PHE A 18 -0.02 11.58 4.14
N GLU A 19 -0.72 11.64 3.00
CA GLU A 19 -2.09 11.15 2.89
C GLU A 19 -2.15 9.62 3.11
N ARG A 20 -1.25 8.85 2.48
CA ARG A 20 -1.14 7.40 2.76
C ARG A 20 -0.78 7.13 4.22
N ALA A 21 0.15 7.90 4.78
CA ALA A 21 0.52 7.75 6.19
C ALA A 21 -0.67 8.04 7.12
N ALA A 22 -1.53 9.01 6.78
CA ALA A 22 -2.74 9.31 7.54
C ALA A 22 -3.72 8.13 7.53
N GLU A 23 -3.95 7.50 6.37
CA GLU A 23 -4.76 6.28 6.30
C GLU A 23 -4.19 5.14 7.15
N LEU A 24 -2.87 4.94 7.12
CA LEU A 24 -2.20 3.86 7.85
C LEU A 24 -2.21 4.05 9.38
N THR A 25 -2.59 5.21 9.91
CA THR A 25 -2.74 5.40 11.37
C THR A 25 -3.83 4.51 11.98
N ALA A 26 -4.81 4.06 11.19
CA ALA A 26 -5.86 3.15 11.63
C ALA A 26 -5.43 1.67 11.63
N VAL A 27 -4.27 1.34 11.05
CA VAL A 27 -3.79 -0.04 10.88
C VAL A 27 -2.86 -0.38 12.05
N PRO A 28 -3.10 -1.49 12.78
CA PRO A 28 -2.21 -1.95 13.85
C PRO A 28 -0.76 -2.19 13.39
N ASP A 29 0.22 -1.97 14.27
CA ASP A 29 1.65 -2.07 13.97
C ASP A 29 2.08 -3.45 13.42
N ASP A 30 1.57 -4.53 14.00
CA ASP A 30 1.78 -5.89 13.53
C ASP A 30 1.26 -6.08 12.11
N ARG A 31 0.06 -5.56 11.84
CA ARG A 31 -0.56 -5.60 10.52
C ARG A 31 0.22 -4.76 9.49
N ILE A 32 0.81 -3.64 9.88
CA ILE A 32 1.71 -2.86 9.01
C ILE A 32 2.91 -3.71 8.57
N LEU A 33 3.53 -4.43 9.51
CA LEU A 33 4.67 -5.30 9.21
C LEU A 33 4.28 -6.47 8.31
N GLU A 34 3.10 -7.06 8.49
CA GLU A 34 2.57 -8.10 7.61
C GLU A 34 2.41 -7.60 6.17
N ILE A 35 1.75 -6.46 5.98
CA ILE A 35 1.51 -5.87 4.65
C ILE A 35 2.84 -5.51 3.97
N TYR A 36 3.77 -4.90 4.71
CA TYR A 36 5.09 -4.59 4.21
C TYR A 36 5.84 -5.85 3.74
N ASN A 37 5.78 -6.93 4.52
CA ASN A 37 6.43 -8.18 4.15
C ASN A 37 5.76 -8.84 2.94
N ALA A 38 4.43 -8.79 2.82
CA ALA A 38 3.69 -9.31 1.66
C ALA A 38 4.08 -8.61 0.35
N LEU A 39 4.38 -7.31 0.40
CA LEU A 39 4.84 -6.53 -0.76
C LEU A 39 6.31 -6.79 -1.13
N ARG A 40 7.08 -7.57 -0.36
CA ARG A 40 8.46 -7.89 -0.75
C ARG A 40 8.45 -8.92 -1.90
N PRO A 41 9.49 -8.92 -2.76
CA PRO A 41 9.59 -9.88 -3.86
C PRO A 41 9.39 -11.32 -3.39
N TYR A 42 8.61 -12.08 -4.16
CA TYR A 42 8.40 -13.52 -4.00
C TYR A 42 7.64 -13.94 -2.73
N ARG A 43 7.03 -12.99 -2.01
CA ARG A 43 6.34 -13.29 -0.74
C ARG A 43 4.87 -13.64 -0.92
N SER A 44 4.21 -13.02 -1.88
CA SER A 44 2.76 -13.14 -2.04
C SER A 44 2.37 -13.51 -3.46
N THR A 45 1.25 -14.21 -3.56
CA THR A 45 0.48 -14.37 -4.78
C THR A 45 -0.32 -13.11 -5.08
N GLN A 46 -0.81 -12.97 -6.32
CA GLN A 46 -1.67 -11.83 -6.67
C GLN A 46 -2.94 -11.80 -5.80
N ALA A 47 -3.56 -12.96 -5.56
CA ALA A 47 -4.78 -13.06 -4.76
C ALA A 47 -4.57 -12.60 -3.31
N GLU A 48 -3.43 -12.94 -2.69
CA GLU A 48 -3.09 -12.46 -1.35
C GLU A 48 -2.92 -10.94 -1.31
N LEU A 49 -2.28 -10.34 -2.33
CA LEU A 49 -2.16 -8.88 -2.42
C LEU A 49 -3.51 -8.19 -2.62
N LEU A 50 -4.39 -8.75 -3.46
CA LEU A 50 -5.75 -8.21 -3.66
C LEU A 50 -6.58 -8.32 -2.37
N ALA A 51 -6.47 -9.41 -1.62
CA ALA A 51 -7.13 -9.56 -0.33
C ALA A 51 -6.62 -8.54 0.70
N ILE A 52 -5.33 -8.22 0.70
CA ILE A 52 -4.76 -7.15 1.53
C ILE A 52 -5.35 -5.78 1.13
N ALA A 53 -5.47 -5.51 -0.17
CA ALA A 53 -6.07 -4.26 -0.63
C ALA A 53 -7.53 -4.12 -0.20
N ASP A 54 -8.31 -5.21 -0.31
CA ASP A 54 -9.71 -5.21 0.12
C ASP A 54 -9.84 -5.03 1.64
N ASP A 55 -8.96 -5.64 2.43
CA ASP A 55 -8.89 -5.44 3.90
C ASP A 55 -8.56 -3.98 4.25
N LEU A 56 -7.56 -3.38 3.58
CA LEU A 56 -7.20 -1.97 3.72
C LEU A 56 -8.40 -1.05 3.45
N GLU A 57 -9.12 -1.27 2.35
CA GLU A 57 -10.25 -0.43 1.95
C GLU A 57 -11.46 -0.61 2.85
N HIS A 58 -11.84 -1.83 3.20
CA HIS A 58 -13.09 -2.09 3.91
C HIS A 58 -12.96 -1.97 5.42
N ARG A 59 -11.87 -2.47 6.01
CA ARG A 59 -11.68 -2.46 7.47
C ARG A 59 -11.15 -1.12 7.98
N TYR A 60 -10.20 -0.52 7.25
CA TYR A 60 -9.49 0.67 7.70
C TYR A 60 -9.82 1.92 6.88
N GLN A 61 -10.65 1.79 5.84
CA GLN A 61 -10.99 2.89 4.92
C GLN A 61 -9.76 3.52 4.25
N ALA A 62 -8.67 2.75 4.14
CA ALA A 62 -7.39 3.15 3.59
C ALA A 62 -7.37 2.99 2.05
N ARG A 63 -8.16 3.81 1.36
CA ARG A 63 -8.42 3.70 -0.08
C ARG A 63 -7.18 3.97 -0.94
N LEU A 64 -6.36 4.96 -0.58
CA LEU A 64 -5.12 5.25 -1.31
C LEU A 64 -4.11 4.11 -1.15
N CYS A 65 -4.00 3.55 0.05
CA CYS A 65 -3.14 2.40 0.30
C CYS A 65 -3.64 1.14 -0.40
N ALA A 66 -4.95 0.88 -0.38
CA ALA A 66 -5.56 -0.23 -1.11
C ALA A 66 -5.30 -0.12 -2.62
N ALA A 67 -5.51 1.05 -3.22
CA ALA A 67 -5.22 1.28 -4.62
C ALA A 67 -3.74 1.03 -4.95
N PHE A 68 -2.82 1.50 -4.10
CA PHE A 68 -1.39 1.26 -4.25
C PHE A 68 -1.02 -0.23 -4.22
N VAL A 69 -1.65 -1.01 -3.33
CA VAL A 69 -1.44 -2.47 -3.28
C VAL A 69 -2.01 -3.17 -4.52
N ARG A 70 -3.16 -2.75 -5.04
CA ARG A 70 -3.73 -3.31 -6.29
C ARG A 70 -2.85 -3.02 -7.50
N GLU A 71 -2.30 -1.81 -7.60
CA GLU A 71 -1.33 -1.45 -8.64
C GLU A 71 -0.08 -2.34 -8.55
N ALA A 72 0.48 -2.53 -7.35
CA ALA A 72 1.60 -3.43 -7.14
C ALA A 72 1.28 -4.87 -7.57
N ALA A 73 0.09 -5.38 -7.23
CA ALA A 73 -0.34 -6.72 -7.62
C ALA A 73 -0.37 -6.91 -9.15
N GLY A 74 -0.85 -5.92 -9.90
CA GLY A 74 -0.82 -5.93 -11.37
C GLY A 74 0.60 -5.93 -11.92
N LEU A 75 1.44 -5.01 -11.44
CA LEU A 75 2.84 -4.90 -11.89
C LEU A 75 3.69 -6.12 -11.51
N TYR A 76 3.38 -6.81 -10.42
CA TYR A 76 4.16 -7.97 -9.97
C TYR A 76 3.98 -9.17 -10.88
N ILE A 77 2.82 -9.31 -11.52
CA ILE A 77 2.61 -10.31 -12.59
C ILE A 77 3.51 -9.99 -13.78
N GLU A 78 3.44 -8.76 -14.28
CA GLU A 78 4.18 -8.34 -15.48
C GLU A 78 5.70 -8.47 -15.27
N ARG A 79 6.17 -8.21 -14.05
CA ARG A 79 7.59 -8.16 -13.71
C ARG A 79 8.12 -9.40 -13.00
N LYS A 80 7.31 -10.45 -12.86
CA LYS A 80 7.67 -11.72 -12.21
C LYS A 80 8.23 -11.52 -10.80
N LYS A 81 7.41 -10.97 -9.90
CA LYS A 81 7.75 -10.71 -8.49
C LYS A 81 6.80 -11.36 -7.50
N LEU A 82 5.88 -12.20 -7.98
CA LEU A 82 4.99 -12.97 -7.13
C LEU A 82 5.73 -14.20 -6.58
N LYS A 83 5.13 -14.82 -5.57
CA LYS A 83 5.63 -16.08 -5.02
C LYS A 83 5.74 -17.15 -6.12
N GLY A 84 6.92 -17.75 -6.25
CA GLY A 84 7.23 -18.76 -7.27
C GLY A 84 7.81 -18.22 -8.59
N ASP A 85 8.04 -16.91 -8.68
CA ASP A 85 8.74 -16.26 -9.81
C ASP A 85 10.26 -16.10 -9.60
N ASP A 86 10.82 -16.69 -8.53
CA ASP A 86 12.23 -16.61 -8.15
C ASP A 86 13.17 -17.46 -9.01
#